data_AF-A0A354YDW9-F1
#
_entry.id   AF-A0A354YDW9-F1
#
_cell.length_a   1.000
_cell.length_b   1.000
_cell.length_c   1.000
_cell.angle_alpha   90.00
_cell.angle_beta   90.00
_cell.angle_gamma   90.00
#
_symmetry.space_group_name_H-M   'P 1'
#
loop_
_entity.id
_entity.type
_entity.pdbx_description
1 polymer ?
#
loop_
_entity_poly.entity_id
_entity_poly.type
_entity_poly.pdbx_seq_one_letter_code
_entity_poly.pdbx_strand_id
1 'polypeptide(L)' 'MPYLKTDAGRAEIETRALRLPAALRSILLMVDGQRSEAELRDLAGGLHAPADALEQLLALGLIEGGGRPAAAM' A
#
# COMPACT_ATOMS: atom_id res chain seq x y z
N MET A 1 3.31 13.53 3.06
CA MET A 1 3.95 13.07 1.81
C MET A 1 3.10 11.96 1.22
N PRO A 2 2.86 11.91 -0.09
CA PRO A 2 2.07 10.84 -0.70
C PRO A 2 2.87 9.53 -0.77
N TYR A 3 2.16 8.41 -0.94
CA TYR A 3 2.78 7.12 -1.25
C TYR A 3 2.87 6.92 -2.76
N LEU A 4 3.94 6.28 -3.22
CA LEU A 4 4.20 5.93 -4.62
C LEU A 4 4.40 4.41 -4.76
N LYS A 5 4.00 3.83 -5.89
CA LYS A 5 4.34 2.43 -6.21
C LYS A 5 5.79 2.34 -6.62
N THR A 6 6.51 1.39 -6.04
CA THR A 6 7.84 0.99 -6.52
C THR A 6 7.72 0.17 -7.79
N ASP A 7 8.84 -0.11 -8.45
CA ASP A 7 8.89 -1.09 -9.55
C ASP A 7 8.40 -2.47 -9.11
N ALA A 8 8.72 -2.91 -7.89
CA ALA A 8 8.23 -4.16 -7.34
C ALA A 8 6.70 -4.15 -7.16
N GLY A 9 6.13 -3.03 -6.71
CA GLY A 9 4.67 -2.87 -6.62
C GLY A 9 3.98 -2.95 -7.98
N ARG A 10 4.57 -2.37 -9.02
CA ARG A 10 4.06 -2.46 -10.39
C ARG A 10 4.14 -3.89 -10.92
N ALA A 11 5.30 -4.53 -10.77
CA ALA A 11 5.49 -5.92 -11.17
C ALA A 11 4.52 -6.87 -10.45
N GLU A 12 4.22 -6.63 -9.17
CA GLU A 12 3.22 -7.43 -8.42
C GLU A 12 1.80 -7.23 -8.96
N ILE A 13 1.42 -6.02 -9.37
CA ILE A 13 0.11 -5.76 -9.97
C ILE A 13 -0.06 -6.58 -11.27
N GLU A 14 0.99 -6.62 -12.09
CA GLU A 14 1.01 -7.29 -13.39
C GLU A 14 1.09 -8.81 -13.26
N THR A 15 2.01 -9.31 -12.44
CA THR A 15 2.36 -10.74 -12.38
C THR A 15 1.65 -11.50 -11.25
N ARG A 16 1.22 -10.80 -10.20
CA ARG A 16 0.69 -11.38 -8.96
C ARG A 16 1.59 -12.45 -8.34
N ALA A 17 2.91 -12.25 -8.41
CA ALA A 17 3.89 -13.21 -7.93
C ALA A 17 3.80 -13.47 -6.41
N LEU A 18 3.55 -12.43 -5.61
CA LEU A 18 3.41 -12.49 -4.15
C LEU A 18 2.01 -12.94 -3.71
N ARG A 19 1.04 -13.01 -4.65
CA ARG A 19 -0.33 -13.46 -4.40
C ARG A 19 -0.99 -12.71 -3.24
N LEU A 20 -0.83 -11.39 -3.24
CA LEU A 20 -1.39 -10.54 -2.19
C LEU A 20 -2.89 -10.79 -1.98
N PRO A 21 -3.37 -10.75 -0.73
CA PRO A 21 -4.78 -10.63 -0.41
C PRO A 21 -5.47 -9.56 -1.26
N ALA A 22 -6.72 -9.81 -1.64
CA ALA A 22 -7.47 -8.93 -2.54
C ALA A 22 -7.52 -7.47 -2.04
N ALA A 23 -7.71 -7.27 -0.74
CA ALA A 23 -7.74 -5.94 -0.12
C ALA A 23 -6.40 -5.20 -0.25
N LEU A 24 -5.27 -5.87 0.06
CA LEU A 24 -3.93 -5.28 -0.10
C LEU A 24 -3.61 -4.94 -1.55
N ARG A 25 -4.01 -5.82 -2.48
CA ARG A 25 -3.85 -5.56 -3.91
C ARG A 25 -4.68 -4.37 -4.38
N SER A 26 -5.92 -4.23 -3.89
CA SER A 26 -6.76 -3.07 -4.19
C SER A 26 -6.13 -1.78 -3.68
N ILE A 27 -5.57 -1.78 -2.46
CA ILE A 27 -4.82 -0.63 -1.93
C ILE A 27 -3.60 -0.34 -2.81
N LEU A 28 -2.81 -1.36 -3.13
CA LEU A 28 -1.64 -1.22 -3.99
C LEU A 28 -2.02 -0.59 -5.34
N LEU A 29 -3.13 -0.99 -5.97
CA LEU A 29 -3.63 -0.38 -7.21
C LEU A 29 -3.95 1.12 -7.05
N MET A 30 -4.48 1.53 -5.90
CA MET A 30 -4.86 2.93 -5.61
C MET A 30 -3.68 3.83 -5.20
N VAL A 31 -2.49 3.29 -4.94
CA VAL A 31 -1.31 4.11 -4.68
C VAL A 31 -0.82 4.74 -6.00
N ASP A 32 -1.10 6.01 -6.22
CA ASP A 32 -0.78 6.73 -7.47
C ASP A 32 0.04 8.01 -7.24
N GLY A 33 0.45 8.27 -5.99
CA GLY A 33 1.12 9.52 -5.63
C GLY A 33 0.20 10.73 -5.50
N GLN A 34 -1.12 10.56 -5.73
CA GLN A 34 -2.09 11.66 -5.66
C GLN A 34 -2.83 11.67 -4.32
N ARG A 35 -3.08 10.49 -3.75
CA ARG A 35 -3.80 10.35 -2.47
C ARG A 35 -2.89 10.53 -1.26
N SER A 36 -3.43 11.17 -0.25
CA SER A 36 -2.81 11.30 1.07
C SER A 36 -2.86 9.97 1.83
N GLU A 37 -1.97 9.81 2.81
CA GLU A 37 -1.97 8.66 3.72
C GLU A 37 -3.32 8.44 4.41
N ALA A 38 -3.97 9.51 4.89
CA ALA A 38 -5.29 9.43 5.53
C ALA A 38 -6.37 8.92 4.57
N GLU A 39 -6.37 9.39 3.32
CA GLU A 39 -7.33 8.94 2.29
C GLU A 39 -7.12 7.46 1.95
N LEU A 40 -5.86 7.02 1.84
CA LEU A 40 -5.55 5.61 1.60
C LEU A 40 -5.98 4.72 2.77
N ARG A 41 -5.85 5.18 4.03
CA ARG A 41 -6.33 4.45 5.21
C ARG A 41 -7.86 4.39 5.28
N ASP A 42 -8.55 5.45 4.91
CA ASP A 42 -10.02 5.45 4.83
C ASP A 42 -10.52 4.44 3.78
N LEU A 43 -9.91 4.45 2.59
CA LEU A 43 -10.15 3.47 1.54
C LEU A 43 -9.82 2.04 2.00
N ALA A 44 -8.76 1.86 2.78
CA ALA A 44 -8.40 0.57 3.38
C ALA A 44 -9.52 0.05 4.28
N GLY A 45 -10.05 0.90 5.15
CA GLY A 45 -11.19 0.59 6.02
C GLY A 45 -12.42 0.17 5.23
N GLY A 46 -12.79 0.95 4.20
CA GLY A 46 -13.93 0.64 3.33
C GLY A 46 -13.80 -0.68 2.55
N LEU A 47 -12.56 -1.10 2.26
CA LEU A 47 -12.25 -2.37 1.59
C LEU A 47 -12.07 -3.55 2.57
N HIS A 48 -12.28 -3.34 3.87
CA HIS A 48 -11.99 -4.32 4.93
C HIS A 48 -10.52 -4.82 4.88
N ALA A 49 -9.60 -3.95 4.44
CA ALA A 49 -8.18 -4.21 4.54
C ALA A 49 -7.74 -4.16 6.01
N PRO A 50 -6.67 -4.87 6.39
CA PRO A 50 -6.16 -4.78 7.74
C PRO A 50 -5.64 -3.37 8.03
N ALA A 51 -5.70 -2.93 9.30
CA ALA A 51 -5.37 -1.55 9.69
C ALA A 51 -3.91 -1.16 9.38
N ASP A 52 -3.04 -2.16 9.29
CA ASP A 52 -1.62 -2.07 8.94
C ASP A 52 -1.37 -2.32 7.44
N ALA A 53 -2.38 -2.19 6.57
CA ALA A 53 -2.26 -2.48 5.15
C ALA A 53 -1.14 -1.69 4.44
N LEU A 54 -0.97 -0.40 4.77
CA LEU A 54 0.07 0.43 4.17
C LEU A 54 1.45 0.01 4.68
N GLU A 55 1.54 -0.30 5.96
CA GLU A 55 2.73 -0.79 6.65
C GLU A 55 3.18 -2.13 6.06
N GLN A 56 2.25 -3.04 5.76
CA GLN A 56 2.54 -4.29 5.07
C GLN A 56 3.07 -4.05 3.64
N LEU A 57 2.46 -3.15 2.87
CA LEU A 57 2.93 -2.84 1.52
C LEU A 57 4.32 -2.18 1.53
N LEU A 58 4.61 -1.34 2.54
CA LEU A 58 5.95 -0.77 2.77
C LEU A 58 6.96 -1.84 3.14
N ALA A 59 6.60 -2.75 4.07
CA ALA A 59 7.47 -3.86 4.49
C ALA A 59 7.79 -4.82 3.34
N LEU A 60 6.86 -5.00 2.40
CA LEU A 60 7.06 -5.78 1.18
C LEU A 60 7.81 -5.00 0.08
N GLY A 61 8.12 -3.72 0.30
CA GLY A 61 8.81 -2.86 -0.67
C GLY A 61 7.98 -2.56 -1.92
N LEU A 62 6.66 -2.68 -1.86
CA LEU A 62 5.75 -2.48 -3.00
C LEU A 62 5.32 -1.02 -3.14
N ILE A 63 5.41 -0.26 -2.06
CA ILE A 63 5.20 1.19 -2.05
C ILE A 63 6.34 1.87 -1.30
N GLU A 64 6.51 3.15 -1.56
CA GLU A 64 7.48 4.02 -0.89
C GLU A 64 6.86 5.39 -0.60
N GLY A 65 7.49 6.16 0.28
CA GLY A 65 6.97 7.46 0.73
C GLY A 65 6.03 7.34 1.93
N GLY A 66 5.10 8.30 2.05
CA GLY A 66 4.32 8.48 3.29
C GLY A 66 5.13 9.11 4.42
N GLY A 67 4.46 9.64 5.43
CA GLY A 67 5.17 9.96 6.67
C GLY A 67 5.85 8.67 7.15
N ARG A 68 7.15 8.74 7.49
CA ARG A 68 7.94 7.56 7.88
C ARG A 68 7.06 6.63 8.72
N PRO A 69 6.87 5.34 8.33
CA PRO A 69 6.14 4.43 9.19
C PRO A 69 6.90 4.47 10.51
N ALA A 70 6.26 5.02 11.54
CA ALA A 70 6.81 5.03 12.87
C ALA A 70 6.92 3.55 13.22
N ALA A 71 8.12 3.00 13.03
CA ALA A 71 8.44 1.66 13.48
C ALA A 71 8.01 1.60 14.93
N ALA A 72 6.99 0.79 15.21
CA ALA A 72 6.58 0.52 16.57
C ALA A 72 7.81 -0.03 17.31
N MET A 73 8.30 0.78 18.24
CA MET A 73 9.28 0.39 19.26
C MET A 73 8.54 -0.19 20.45
#